data_AF-A0A0B0IGG3-F1
#
_entry.id   AF-A0A0B0IGG3-F1
#
_cell.length_a   1.000
_cell.length_b   1.000
_cell.length_c   1.000
_cell.angle_alpha   90.00
_cell.angle_beta   90.00
_cell.angle_gamma   90.00
#
_symmetry.space_group_name_H-M   'P 1'
#
loop_
_entity.id
_entity.type
_entity.pdbx_description
1 polymer ?
#
loop_
_entity_poly.entity_id
_entity_poly.type
_entity_poly.pdbx_seq_one_letter_code
_entity_poly.pdbx_strand_id
1 'polypeptide(L)'
;MFQNNDSSFMDQIQKKTNVRPDELLKLANSVSNTNLKDEAAVRQLISQVAKLANKPVSKEKEDQIVKAITTNNMPMDFASLAKMFNKK
;
A
#
# COMPACT_ATOMS: atom_id res chain seq x y z
N MET A 1 19.66 -5.07 17.33
CA MET A 1 19.98 -4.29 16.11
C MET A 1 18.74 -4.31 15.23
N PHE A 2 18.00 -3.21 15.13
CA PHE A 2 16.85 -3.11 14.23
C PHE A 2 17.36 -2.87 12.81
N GLN A 3 16.79 -3.60 11.86
CA GLN A 3 17.34 -3.83 10.53
C GLN A 3 16.90 -2.71 9.57
N ASN A 4 17.86 -1.94 9.04
CA ASN A 4 17.70 -0.76 8.17
C ASN A 4 17.20 -1.07 6.74
N ASN A 5 16.26 -2.00 6.55
CA ASN A 5 15.76 -2.39 5.22
C ASN A 5 14.44 -1.73 4.79
N ASP A 6 13.74 -1.03 5.69
CA ASP A 6 12.44 -0.40 5.39
C ASP A 6 12.56 0.85 4.50
N SER A 7 13.70 1.55 4.59
CA SER A 7 13.96 2.78 3.82
C SER A 7 14.02 2.52 2.32
N SER A 8 14.55 1.38 1.87
CA SER A 8 14.65 1.05 0.45
C SER A 8 13.29 0.89 -0.25
N PHE A 9 12.28 0.35 0.45
CA PHE A 9 10.93 0.23 -0.10
C PHE A 9 10.24 1.60 -0.18
N MET A 10 10.24 2.34 0.93
CA MET A 10 9.61 3.66 0.97
C MET A 10 10.24 4.66 0.01
N ASP A 11 11.57 4.65 -0.12
CA ASP A 11 12.28 5.50 -1.08
C ASP A 11 11.89 5.18 -2.53
N GLN A 12 11.72 3.90 -2.87
CA GLN A 12 11.29 3.52 -4.21
C GLN A 12 9.82 3.86 -4.47
N ILE A 13 8.95 3.73 -3.47
CA ILE A 13 7.55 4.19 -3.57
C ILE A 13 7.54 5.70 -3.77
N GLN A 14 8.25 6.47 -2.95
CA GLN A 14 8.37 7.93 -3.08
C GLN A 14 8.86 8.33 -4.48
N LYS A 15 9.92 7.70 -4.99
CA LYS A 15 10.43 7.96 -6.35
C LYS A 15 9.40 7.66 -7.45
N LYS A 16 8.52 6.67 -7.25
CA LYS A 16 7.52 6.25 -8.26
C LYS A 16 6.16 6.93 -8.13
N THR A 17 5.83 7.46 -6.96
CA THR A 17 4.49 8.00 -6.63
C THR A 17 4.51 9.43 -6.14
N ASN A 18 5.69 10.04 -5.99
CA ASN A 18 5.90 11.39 -5.47
C ASN A 18 5.24 11.64 -4.09
N VAL A 19 4.94 10.58 -3.34
CA VAL A 19 4.38 10.65 -1.99
C VAL A 19 5.52 10.80 -0.98
N ARG A 20 5.34 11.69 -0.01
CA ARG A 20 6.31 11.89 1.06
C ARG A 20 6.31 10.68 2.03
N PRO A 21 7.47 10.29 2.58
CA PRO A 21 7.57 9.22 3.56
C PRO A 21 6.64 9.42 4.77
N ASP A 22 6.49 10.66 5.24
CA ASP A 22 5.61 11.01 6.37
C ASP A 22 4.13 10.68 6.08
N GLU A 23 3.69 10.89 4.84
CA GLU A 23 2.31 10.60 4.42
C GLU A 23 2.11 9.10 4.23
N LEU A 24 3.11 8.39 3.69
CA LEU A 24 3.10 6.93 3.60
C LEU A 24 3.04 6.29 4.99
N LEU A 25 3.78 6.82 5.98
CA LEU A 25 3.76 6.31 7.36
C LEU A 25 2.41 6.56 8.04
N LYS A 26 1.82 7.75 7.87
CA LYS A 26 0.47 8.05 8.38
C LYS A 26 -0.58 7.13 7.76
N LEU A 27 -0.45 6.88 6.47
CA LEU A 27 -1.34 6.00 5.72
C LEU A 27 -1.16 4.55 6.17
N ALA A 28 0.08 4.07 6.29
CA ALA A 28 0.39 2.73 6.80
C ALA A 28 -0.19 2.53 8.20
N ASN A 29 -0.06 3.50 9.11
CA ASN A 29 -0.67 3.43 10.44
C ASN A 29 -2.20 3.39 10.39
N SER A 30 -2.82 4.20 9.53
CA SER A 30 -4.27 4.21 9.36
C SER A 30 -4.78 2.89 8.78
N VAL A 31 -4.04 2.32 7.82
CA VAL A 31 -4.35 1.06 7.14
C VAL A 31 -4.13 -0.15 8.05
N SER A 32 -3.04 -0.20 8.81
CA SER A 32 -2.76 -1.27 9.79
C SER A 32 -3.85 -1.38 10.86
N ASN A 33 -4.52 -0.27 11.16
CA ASN A 33 -5.65 -0.23 12.09
C ASN A 33 -7.02 -0.44 11.40
N THR A 34 -7.06 -0.40 10.06
CA THR A 34 -8.29 -0.60 9.27
C THR A 34 -8.45 -2.06 8.89
N ASN A 35 -9.69 -2.55 8.89
CA ASN A 35 -9.97 -3.93 8.55
C ASN A 35 -9.89 -4.13 7.02
N LEU A 36 -8.71 -4.51 6.53
CA LEU A 36 -8.44 -4.81 5.10
C LEU A 36 -9.21 -6.03 4.56
N LYS A 37 -10.10 -6.63 5.36
CA LYS A 37 -10.99 -7.72 4.96
C LYS A 37 -12.28 -7.22 4.32
N ASP A 38 -12.61 -5.94 4.47
CA ASP A 38 -13.87 -5.36 3.99
C ASP A 38 -13.65 -4.65 2.64
N GLU A 39 -14.32 -5.12 1.59
CA GLU A 39 -14.22 -4.56 0.24
C GLU A 39 -14.52 -3.05 0.22
N ALA A 40 -15.52 -2.60 0.98
CA ALA A 40 -15.90 -1.19 1.01
C ALA A 40 -14.77 -0.33 1.62
N ALA A 41 -14.18 -0.79 2.73
CA ALA A 41 -13.07 -0.11 3.39
C ALA A 41 -11.83 -0.09 2.49
N VAL A 42 -11.51 -1.22 1.85
CA VAL A 42 -10.36 -1.35 0.94
C VAL A 42 -10.53 -0.44 -0.28
N ARG A 43 -11.72 -0.39 -0.88
CA ARG A 43 -12.03 0.49 -2.02
C ARG A 43 -11.82 1.97 -1.65
N GLN A 44 -12.34 2.40 -0.49
CA GLN A 44 -12.13 3.77 -0.02
C GLN A 44 -10.66 4.09 0.24
N LEU A 45 -9.91 3.17 0.84
CA LEU A 45 -8.48 3.33 1.06
C LEU A 45 -7.71 3.47 -0.25
N ILE A 46 -7.94 2.60 -1.23
CA ILE A 46 -7.29 2.65 -2.55
C ILE A 46 -7.55 4.00 -3.22
N SER A 47 -8.80 4.49 -3.18
CA SER A 47 -9.15 5.79 -3.76
C SER A 47 -8.40 6.95 -3.10
N GLN A 48 -8.26 6.93 -1.76
CA GLN A 48 -7.49 7.93 -1.02
C GLN A 48 -6.00 7.86 -1.35
N VAL A 49 -5.43 6.66 -1.38
CA VAL A 49 -4.01 6.44 -1.73
C VAL A 49 -3.75 6.88 -3.17
N ALA A 50 -4.62 6.53 -4.12
CA ALA A 50 -4.49 6.88 -5.53
C ALA A 50 -4.45 8.40 -5.75
N LYS A 51 -5.31 9.13 -5.03
CA LYS A 51 -5.32 10.61 -5.04
C LYS A 51 -4.05 11.19 -4.44
N LEU A 52 -3.59 10.67 -3.30
CA LEU A 52 -2.35 11.12 -2.64
C LEU A 52 -1.11 10.82 -3.49
N ALA A 53 -1.06 9.65 -4.12
CA ALA A 53 0.00 9.20 -5.02
C ALA A 53 -0.06 9.79 -6.43
N ASN A 54 -1.06 10.64 -6.70
CA ASN A 54 -1.37 11.20 -8.01
C ASN A 54 -1.32 10.13 -9.13
N LYS A 55 -1.82 8.93 -8.80
CA LYS A 55 -1.76 7.75 -9.64
C LYS A 55 -3.19 7.39 -10.03
N PRO A 56 -3.59 7.56 -11.31
CA PRO A 56 -4.93 7.21 -11.73
C PRO A 56 -5.13 5.69 -11.64
N VAL A 57 -6.11 5.29 -10.84
CA VAL A 57 -6.57 3.91 -10.75
C VAL A 57 -7.94 3.86 -11.45
N SER A 58 -8.02 3.12 -12.56
CA SER A 58 -9.29 2.86 -13.24
C SER A 58 -10.15 1.93 -12.39
N LYS A 59 -11.48 1.98 -12.53
CA LYS A 59 -12.42 1.11 -11.79
C LYS A 59 -12.02 -0.38 -11.85
N GLU A 60 -11.63 -0.86 -13.03
CA GLU A 60 -11.19 -2.25 -13.21
C GLU A 60 -9.95 -2.60 -12.39
N LYS A 61 -8.98 -1.67 -12.30
CA LYS A 61 -7.77 -1.86 -11.48
C LYS A 61 -8.11 -1.81 -9.99
N GLU A 62 -9.00 -0.91 -9.61
CA GLU A 62 -9.50 -0.80 -8.24
C GLU A 62 -10.16 -2.10 -7.80
N ASP A 63 -11.08 -2.64 -8.61
CA ASP A 63 -11.76 -3.91 -8.33
C ASP A 63 -10.78 -5.10 -8.28
N GLN A 64 -9.77 -5.13 -9.16
CA GLN A 64 -8.71 -6.14 -9.10
C GLN A 64 -7.89 -6.05 -7.80
N ILE A 65 -7.52 -4.85 -7.36
CA ILE A 65 -6.77 -4.64 -6.11
C ILE A 65 -7.64 -5.03 -4.92
N VAL A 66 -8.89 -4.56 -4.88
CA VAL A 66 -9.86 -4.91 -3.83
C VAL A 66 -9.99 -6.42 -3.73
N LYS A 67 -10.23 -7.10 -4.86
CA LYS A 67 -10.37 -8.56 -4.91
C LYS A 67 -9.09 -9.27 -4.48
N ALA A 68 -7.91 -8.80 -4.89
CA ALA A 68 -6.65 -9.41 -4.49
C ALA A 68 -6.38 -9.30 -2.97
N ILE A 69 -6.78 -8.17 -2.37
CA ILE A 69 -6.70 -7.92 -0.93
C ILE A 69 -7.73 -8.78 -0.18
N THR A 70 -9.00 -8.75 -0.58
CA THR A 70 -10.08 -9.49 0.11
C THR A 70 -9.99 -11.00 -0.06
N THR A 71 -9.50 -11.49 -1.21
CA THR A 71 -9.25 -12.92 -1.46
C THR A 71 -7.95 -13.40 -0.81
N ASN A 72 -7.25 -12.53 -0.05
CA ASN A 72 -6.08 -12.87 0.76
C ASN A 72 -4.90 -13.44 -0.05
N ASN A 73 -4.84 -13.12 -1.36
CA ASN A 73 -3.80 -13.57 -2.30
C ASN A 73 -2.56 -12.66 -2.30
N MET A 74 -2.62 -11.53 -1.58
CA MET A 74 -1.45 -10.70 -1.30
C MET A 74 -1.16 -10.73 0.20
N PRO A 75 0.13 -10.77 0.59
CA PRO A 75 0.47 -10.57 1.97
C PRO A 75 0.11 -9.13 2.36
N MET A 76 -0.87 -8.98 3.25
CA MET A 76 -1.32 -7.66 3.74
C MET A 76 -0.37 -7.03 4.75
N ASP A 77 0.68 -7.76 5.15
CA ASP A 77 1.71 -7.26 6.05
C ASP A 77 2.73 -6.43 5.25
N PHE A 78 2.94 -5.20 5.71
CA PHE A 78 3.97 -4.29 5.22
C PHE A 78 5.34 -4.96 5.11
N ALA A 79 5.73 -5.79 6.09
CA ALA A 79 7.01 -6.49 6.08
C ALA A 79 7.12 -7.49 4.91
N SER A 80 6.01 -8.07 4.50
CA SER A 80 5.97 -9.00 3.37
C SER A 80 5.94 -8.27 2.02
N LEU A 81 5.22 -7.15 1.94
CA LEU A 81 5.24 -6.27 0.76
C LEU A 81 6.64 -5.69 0.53
N ALA A 82 7.29 -5.20 1.58
CA ALA A 82 8.65 -4.71 1.53
C ALA A 82 9.63 -5.80 1.06
N LYS A 83 9.49 -7.04 1.54
CA LYS A 83 10.29 -8.19 1.08
C LYS A 83 10.05 -8.51 -0.40
N MET A 84 8.81 -8.43 -0.87
CA MET A 84 8.45 -8.70 -2.27
C MET A 84 9.01 -7.63 -3.21
N PHE A 85 9.05 -6.38 -2.77
CA PHE A 85 9.57 -5.24 -3.54
C PHE A 85 11.10 -5.15 -3.51
N ASN A 86 11.73 -5.57 -2.41
CA ASN A 86 13.18 -5.57 -2.25
C ASN A 86 13.85 -6.83 -2.82
N LYS A 87 13.08 -7.86 -3.17
CA LYS A 87 13.56 -8.97 -4.01
C LYS A 87 13.74 -8.45 -5.43
N LYS A 88 14.98 -8.10 -5.79
CA LYS A 88 15.44 -8.02 -7.17
C LYS A 88 15.30 -9.36 -7.87
#